data_AF-A0A497HWV9-F1
#
_entry.id   AF-A0A497HWV9-F1
#
_cell.length_a   1.000
_cell.length_b   1.000
_cell.length_c   1.000
_cell.angle_alpha   90.00
_cell.angle_beta   90.00
_cell.angle_gamma   90.00
#
_symmetry.space_group_name_H-M   'P 1'
#
loop_
_entity.id
_entity.type
_entity.pdbx_description
1 polymer ?
#
loop_
_entity_poly.entity_id
_entity_poly.type
_entity_poly.pdbx_seq_one_letter_code
_entity_poly.pdbx_strand_id
1 'polypeptide(L)'
;MALKRNVGIAVKILKELVKLREQLKKQPGTKVAVTDFAKSLISKGIVSAETTNQKIILRDRIRRLVGQVPGLYIHRYPYEKLSYITTTPPVTSEILPTDMVESEVLNIEDIEE
;
A
#
# COMPACT_ATOMS: atom_id res chain seq x y z
N MET A 1 -4.34 -32.93 -0.30
CA MET A 1 -5.13 -32.25 -1.37
C MET A 1 -5.39 -30.75 -1.14
N ALA A 2 -4.71 -30.07 -0.19
CA ALA A 2 -4.91 -28.63 0.08
C ALA A 2 -3.99 -27.68 -0.72
N LEU A 3 -2.88 -28.17 -1.28
CA LEU A 3 -1.94 -27.34 -2.04
C LEU A 3 -2.51 -26.84 -3.38
N LYS A 4 -3.19 -27.71 -4.15
CA LYS A 4 -3.69 -27.34 -5.50
C LYS A 4 -4.68 -26.16 -5.48
N ARG A 5 -5.51 -26.05 -4.44
CA ARG A 5 -6.50 -24.94 -4.31
C ARG A 5 -5.84 -23.61 -3.93
N ASN A 6 -4.84 -23.63 -3.04
CA ASN A 6 -4.14 -22.41 -2.60
C ASN A 6 -3.31 -21.77 -3.71
N VAL A 7 -2.64 -22.58 -4.53
CA VAL A 7 -1.87 -22.10 -5.70
C VAL A 7 -2.81 -21.51 -6.75
N GLY A 8 -3.96 -22.15 -7.01
CA GLY A 8 -4.96 -21.64 -7.95
C GLY A 8 -5.47 -20.25 -7.59
N ILE A 9 -5.70 -19.98 -6.30
CA ILE A 9 -6.14 -18.66 -5.82
C ILE A 9 -5.04 -17.61 -6.02
N ALA A 10 -3.79 -17.93 -5.66
CA ALA A 10 -2.66 -17.00 -5.82
C ALA A 10 -2.47 -16.61 -7.31
N VAL A 11 -2.55 -17.58 -8.22
CA VAL A 11 -2.45 -17.34 -9.67
C VAL A 11 -3.58 -16.43 -10.16
N LYS A 12 -4.82 -16.63 -9.70
CA LYS A 12 -5.94 -15.75 -10.06
C LYS A 12 -5.75 -14.31 -9.56
N ILE A 13 -5.26 -14.15 -8.33
CA ILE A 13 -4.97 -12.82 -7.76
C ILE A 13 -3.87 -12.13 -8.57
N LEU A 14 -2.79 -12.83 -8.91
CA LEU A 14 -1.71 -12.29 -9.75
C LEU A 14 -2.23 -11.82 -11.12
N LYS A 15 -3.11 -12.58 -11.76
CA LYS A 15 -3.73 -12.16 -13.03
C LYS A 15 -4.51 -10.85 -12.88
N GLU A 16 -5.27 -10.67 -11.81
CA GLU A 16 -5.98 -9.41 -11.57
C GLU A 16 -5.04 -8.26 -11.21
N LEU A 17 -3.94 -8.52 -10.51
CA LEU A 17 -2.92 -7.52 -10.22
C LEU A 17 -2.22 -7.05 -11.50
N VAL A 18 -1.93 -7.95 -12.44
CA VAL A 18 -1.37 -7.57 -13.75
C VAL A 18 -2.36 -6.70 -14.52
N LYS A 19 -3.66 -7.03 -14.50
CA LYS A 19 -4.69 -6.16 -15.10
C LYS A 19 -4.74 -4.79 -14.42
N LEU A 20 -4.65 -4.75 -13.10
CA LEU A 20 -4.60 -3.51 -12.33
C LEU A 20 -3.39 -2.65 -12.74
N ARG A 21 -2.21 -3.26 -12.92
CA ARG A 21 -1.01 -2.58 -13.41
C ARG A 21 -1.25 -1.96 -14.79
N GLU A 22 -1.82 -2.70 -15.73
CA GLU A 22 -2.11 -2.18 -17.07
C GLU A 22 -3.13 -1.04 -17.04
N GLN A 23 -4.08 -1.05 -16.09
CA GLN A 23 -5.00 0.07 -15.87
C GLN A 23 -4.28 1.29 -15.29
N LEU A 24 -3.48 1.11 -14.24
CA LEU A 24 -2.71 2.17 -13.61
C LEU A 24 -1.68 2.80 -14.57
N LYS A 25 -1.10 2.00 -15.46
CA LYS A 25 -0.21 2.50 -16.52
C LYS A 25 -0.91 3.48 -17.47
N LYS A 26 -2.21 3.29 -17.72
CA LYS A 26 -3.03 4.21 -18.54
C LYS A 26 -3.47 5.46 -17.77
N GLN A 27 -3.41 5.44 -16.44
CA GLN A 27 -3.85 6.52 -15.55
C GLN A 27 -2.73 6.85 -14.54
N PRO A 28 -1.69 7.57 -14.97
CA PRO A 28 -0.57 7.92 -14.09
C PRO A 28 -1.06 8.75 -12.90
N GLY A 29 -0.58 8.41 -11.69
CA GLY A 29 -0.97 9.06 -10.44
C GLY A 29 -2.17 8.43 -9.72
N THR A 30 -2.88 7.48 -10.36
CA THR A 30 -3.96 6.75 -9.69
C THR A 30 -3.40 5.77 -8.65
N LYS A 31 -4.01 5.75 -7.47
CA LYS A 31 -3.72 4.81 -6.39
C LYS A 31 -4.96 4.02 -6.04
N VAL A 32 -4.83 2.72 -5.79
CA VAL A 32 -5.95 1.85 -5.44
C VAL A 32 -5.74 1.28 -4.05
N ALA A 33 -6.69 1.50 -3.14
CA ALA A 33 -6.58 0.96 -1.79
C ALA A 33 -6.57 -0.58 -1.84
N VAL A 34 -5.68 -1.20 -1.06
CA VAL A 34 -5.58 -2.67 -0.94
C VAL A 34 -6.91 -3.27 -0.48
N THR A 35 -7.63 -2.55 0.38
CA THR A 35 -8.98 -2.92 0.84
C THR A 35 -9.99 -2.97 -0.29
N ASP A 36 -9.95 -2.01 -1.21
CA ASP A 36 -10.92 -1.92 -2.30
C ASP A 36 -10.59 -2.94 -3.40
N PHE A 37 -9.31 -3.18 -3.65
CA PHE A 37 -8.89 -4.29 -4.50
C PHE A 37 -9.33 -5.65 -3.91
N ALA A 38 -9.17 -5.86 -2.60
CA ALA A 38 -9.65 -7.07 -1.94
C ALA A 38 -11.18 -7.23 -2.05
N LYS A 39 -11.95 -6.16 -1.85
CA LYS A 39 -13.42 -6.17 -2.06
C LYS A 39 -13.78 -6.52 -3.51
N SER A 40 -13.05 -5.97 -4.48
CA SER A 40 -13.25 -6.27 -5.91
C SER A 40 -13.04 -7.75 -6.22
N LEU A 41 -11.98 -8.36 -5.66
CA LEU A 41 -11.71 -9.79 -5.83
C LEU A 41 -12.82 -10.68 -5.25
N ILE A 42 -13.39 -10.29 -4.11
CA ILE A 42 -14.51 -11.00 -3.48
C ILE A 42 -15.79 -10.84 -4.31
N SER A 43 -16.12 -9.62 -4.72
CA SER A 43 -17.30 -9.33 -5.54
C SER A 43 -17.27 -10.04 -6.90
N LYS A 44 -16.08 -10.20 -7.51
CA LYS A 44 -15.88 -10.96 -8.75
C LYS A 44 -15.88 -12.49 -8.54
N GLY A 45 -16.04 -12.98 -7.32
CA GLY A 45 -16.01 -14.42 -7.00
C GLY A 45 -14.63 -15.08 -7.19
N ILE A 46 -13.56 -14.28 -7.25
CA ILE A 46 -12.19 -14.78 -7.46
C ILE A 46 -11.65 -15.40 -6.17
N VAL A 47 -12.04 -14.82 -5.03
CA VAL A 47 -11.70 -15.28 -3.68
C VAL A 47 -12.97 -15.25 -2.82
N SER A 48 -13.18 -16.25 -1.98
CA SER A 48 -14.17 -16.17 -0.89
C SER A 48 -13.47 -15.73 0.40
N ALA A 49 -13.98 -14.67 1.01
CA ALA A 49 -13.54 -14.17 2.31
C ALA A 49 -14.73 -13.56 3.05
N GLU A 50 -15.42 -14.39 3.80
CA GLU A 50 -16.66 -14.04 4.52
C GLU A 50 -16.34 -13.47 5.90
N THR A 51 -15.33 -14.02 6.58
CA THR A 51 -14.95 -13.60 7.94
C THR A 51 -13.92 -12.46 7.95
N THR A 52 -13.88 -11.70 9.04
CA THR A 52 -12.88 -10.65 9.27
C THR A 52 -11.45 -11.20 9.19
N ASN A 53 -11.21 -12.38 9.77
CA ASN A 53 -9.90 -13.05 9.71
C ASN A 53 -9.50 -13.42 8.27
N GLN A 54 -10.42 -13.96 7.47
CA GLN A 54 -10.16 -14.25 6.06
C GLN A 54 -9.85 -12.98 5.25
N LYS A 55 -10.54 -11.86 5.53
CA LYS A 55 -10.27 -10.56 4.90
C LYS A 55 -8.90 -10.02 5.29
N ILE A 56 -8.44 -10.23 6.53
CA ILE A 56 -7.07 -9.90 6.95
C ILE A 56 -6.05 -10.73 6.17
N ILE A 57 -6.21 -12.05 6.15
CA ILE A 57 -5.32 -12.98 5.43
C ILE A 57 -5.27 -12.64 3.93
N LEU A 58 -6.41 -12.30 3.32
CA LEU A 58 -6.48 -11.88 1.92
C LEU A 58 -5.68 -10.60 1.66
N ARG A 59 -5.83 -9.58 2.52
CA ARG A 59 -5.06 -8.34 2.40
C ARG A 59 -3.56 -8.58 2.51
N ASP A 60 -3.12 -9.42 3.45
CA ASP A 60 -1.71 -9.77 3.58
C ASP A 60 -1.18 -10.58 2.39
N ARG A 61 -2.00 -11.48 1.85
CA ARG A 61 -1.67 -12.22 0.62
C ARG A 61 -1.55 -11.28 -0.58
N ILE A 62 -2.47 -10.33 -0.75
CA ILE A 62 -2.37 -9.29 -1.79
C ILE A 62 -1.07 -8.51 -1.60
N ARG A 63 -0.74 -8.10 -0.37
CA ARG A 63 0.51 -7.35 -0.11
C ARG A 63 1.76 -8.09 -0.58
N ARG A 64 1.85 -9.39 -0.27
CA ARG A 64 2.96 -10.24 -0.72
C ARG A 64 2.98 -10.42 -2.23
N LEU A 65 1.82 -10.59 -2.87
CA LEU A 65 1.72 -10.81 -4.31
C LEU A 65 1.98 -9.55 -5.14
N VAL A 66 1.66 -8.36 -4.62
CA VAL A 66 2.01 -7.09 -5.29
C VAL A 66 3.52 -6.98 -5.46
N GLY A 67 4.31 -7.35 -4.44
CA GLY A 67 5.77 -7.39 -4.54
C GLY A 67 6.32 -8.37 -5.58
N GLN A 68 5.50 -9.27 -6.12
CA GLN A 68 5.87 -10.18 -7.21
C GLN A 68 5.50 -9.64 -8.60
N VAL A 69 4.76 -8.52 -8.68
CA VAL A 69 4.35 -7.92 -9.96
C VAL A 69 5.26 -6.72 -10.25
N PRO A 70 6.16 -6.81 -11.24
CA PRO A 70 7.09 -5.73 -11.55
C PRO A 70 6.37 -4.42 -11.87
N GLY A 71 6.81 -3.33 -11.25
CA GLY A 71 6.21 -2.01 -11.44
C GLY A 71 4.90 -1.77 -10.68
N LEU A 72 4.53 -2.64 -9.74
CA LEU A 72 3.56 -2.31 -8.69
C LEU A 72 4.25 -2.21 -7.34
N TYR A 73 3.79 -1.25 -6.54
CA TYR A 73 4.32 -0.95 -5.22
C TYR A 73 3.19 -0.75 -4.23
N ILE A 74 3.48 -1.00 -2.95
CA ILE A 74 2.55 -0.71 -1.86
C ILE A 74 3.08 0.43 -1.03
N HIS A 75 2.26 1.46 -0.90
CA HIS A 75 2.52 2.59 -0.02
C HIS A 75 1.62 2.49 1.19
N ARG A 76 2.21 2.58 2.38
CA ARG A 76 1.48 2.64 3.64
C ARG A 76 1.37 4.10 4.05
N TYR A 77 0.15 4.58 4.23
CA TYR A 77 -0.09 5.94 4.70
C TYR A 77 -0.46 5.83 6.19
N PRO A 78 0.46 6.16 7.11
CA PRO A 78 0.28 5.94 8.54
C PRO A 78 -0.90 6.74 9.10
N TYR A 79 -1.10 7.97 8.63
CA TYR A 79 -2.20 8.85 9.03
C TYR A 79 -3.58 8.29 8.68
N GLU A 80 -3.72 7.65 7.52
CA GLU A 80 -4.99 7.07 7.07
C GLU A 80 -5.19 5.63 7.55
N LYS A 81 -4.15 5.00 8.12
CA LYS A 81 -4.11 3.56 8.44
C LYS A 81 -4.45 2.66 7.24
N LEU A 82 -4.25 3.16 6.02
CA LEU A 82 -4.55 2.47 4.76
C LEU A 82 -3.26 2.11 4.01
N SER A 83 -3.40 1.14 3.11
CA SER A 83 -2.34 0.73 2.18
C SER A 83 -2.86 0.87 0.76
N TYR A 84 -2.06 1.46 -0.13
CA TYR A 84 -2.43 1.71 -1.52
C TYR A 84 -1.46 1.01 -2.46
N ILE A 85 -2.00 0.47 -3.55
CA ILE A 85 -1.27 -0.11 -4.69
C ILE A 85 -1.11 1.00 -5.74
N THR A 86 0.11 1.21 -6.20
CA THR A 86 0.46 2.27 -7.15
C THR A 86 1.62 1.78 -8.04
N THR A 87 1.77 2.37 -9.22
CA THR A 87 2.92 2.10 -10.11
C THR A 87 4.12 2.99 -9.81
N THR A 88 3.94 4.00 -8.95
CA THR A 88 5.01 4.88 -8.50
C THR A 88 5.86 4.16 -7.46
N PRO A 89 7.17 4.02 -7.67
CA PRO A 89 8.04 3.44 -6.66
C PRO A 89 7.92 4.25 -5.36
N PRO A 90 8.05 3.60 -4.19
CA PRO A 90 8.26 4.34 -2.95
C PRO A 90 9.48 5.21 -3.18
N VAL A 91 9.28 6.53 -3.10
CA VAL A 91 10.40 7.44 -3.02
C VAL A 91 11.05 7.06 -1.71
N THR A 92 12.24 6.48 -1.76
CA THR A 92 13.13 6.41 -0.61
C THR A 92 13.60 7.83 -0.33
N SER A 93 12.68 8.69 0.10
CA SER A 93 13.04 9.91 0.81
C SER A 93 13.32 9.46 2.23
N GLU A 94 14.56 9.02 2.45
CA GLU A 94 15.23 9.39 3.68
C GLU A 94 15.04 10.91 3.87
N ILE A 95 14.81 11.31 5.13
CA ILE A 95 14.57 12.68 5.61
C ILE A 95 13.08 13.08 5.58
N LEU A 96 12.39 12.63 6.64
CA LEU A 96 11.28 13.37 7.26
C LEU A 96 11.72 14.82 7.56
N PRO A 97 10.80 15.79 7.53
CA PRO A 97 11.11 17.21 7.64
C PRO A 97 11.87 17.47 8.94
N THR A 98 13.08 18.02 8.86
CA THR A 98 13.67 18.63 10.05
C THR A 98 12.68 19.69 10.51
N ASP A 99 12.30 19.56 11.77
CA ASP A 99 11.39 20.43 12.49
C ASP A 99 11.58 21.88 12.11
N MET A 100 10.44 22.58 12.08
CA MET A 100 10.38 23.99 12.31
C MET A 100 11.33 24.32 13.47
N VAL A 101 12.46 24.94 13.17
CA VAL A 101 13.28 25.54 14.22
C VAL A 101 12.40 26.63 14.81
N GLU A 102 11.84 26.37 15.98
CA GLU A 102 11.34 27.41 16.86
C GLU A 102 12.49 28.41 17.00
N SER A 103 12.34 29.58 16.37
CA SER A 103 13.12 30.75 16.74
C SER A 103 12.68 31.16 18.16
N GLU A 104 13.19 30.46 19.17
CA GLU A 104 13.39 31.06 20.47
C GLU A 104 14.56 32.04 20.34
N VAL A 105 14.25 33.23 19.79
CA VAL A 105 15.02 34.42 20.11
C VAL A 105 14.72 34.72 21.59
N LEU A 106 15.48 34.11 22.48
CA LEU A 106 15.59 34.59 23.85
C LEU A 106 16.59 35.75 23.84
N ASN A 107 16.01 36.96 23.84
CA ASN A 107 16.69 38.18 24.24
C ASN A 107 17.40 37.95 25.57
N ILE A 108 18.71 38.08 25.57
CA ILE A 108 19.44 38.44 26.78
C ILE A 108 20.04 39.80 26.45
N GLU A 109 19.29 40.83 26.84
CA GLU A 109 19.82 42.14 27.19
C GLU A 109 20.98 41.97 28.18
N ASP A 110 22.01 42.77 27.98
CA ASP A 110 23.01 43.24 28.96
C ASP A 110 23.24 42.41 30.23
N ILE A 111 24.42 41.79 30.32
CA ILE A 111 25.07 41.53 31.59
C ILE A 111 26.55 41.96 31.50
N GLU A 112 26.83 43.08 32.18
CA GLU A 112 28.11 43.61 32.69
C GLU A 112 29.11 44.28 31.71
N GLU A 113 29.14 45.63 31.75
CA GLU A 113 30.16 46.39 32.50
C GLU A 113 29.50 47.51 33.34
#